data_AF-A0A6P5QV94-F1
#
_entry.id   AF-A0A6P5QV94-F1
#
_cell.length_a   1.000
_cell.length_b   1.000
_cell.length_c   1.000
_cell.angle_alpha   90.00
_cell.angle_beta   90.00
_cell.angle_gamma   90.00
#
_symmetry.space_group_name_H-M   'P 1'
#
loop_
_entity.id
_entity.type
_entity.pdbx_description
1 polymer ?
#
loop_
_entity_poly.entity_id
_entity_poly.type
_entity_poly.pdbx_seq_one_letter_code
_entity_poly.pdbx_strand_id
1 'polypeptide(L)'
;MATQRAHRAETPAHPNRLWIWEKHVYLDEFRRSWLPVVIKSNEKFQVILRQEDVTLGEAMSPSQLVPYELPLMWQLYPKDSSETWRTCCLN
;
A
#
# COMPACT_ATOMS: atom_id res chain seq x y z
N MET A 1 -24.15 3.99 34.89
CA MET A 1 -24.37 3.66 33.47
C MET A 1 -23.17 4.17 32.68
N ALA A 2 -22.14 3.33 32.49
CA ALA A 2 -20.92 3.74 31.81
C ALA A 2 -21.12 3.58 30.28
N THR A 3 -21.11 4.69 29.57
CA THR A 3 -21.15 4.71 28.10
C THR A 3 -19.89 4.03 27.57
N GLN A 4 -20.04 2.81 27.05
CA GLN A 4 -19.05 2.19 26.17
C GLN A 4 -18.92 3.11 24.95
N ARG A 5 -17.88 3.95 24.95
CA ARG A 5 -17.38 4.55 23.72
C ARG A 5 -16.97 3.39 22.83
N ALA A 6 -17.75 3.17 21.78
CA ALA A 6 -17.36 2.29 20.69
C ALA A 6 -15.91 2.63 20.36
N HIS A 7 -15.01 1.67 20.60
CA HIS A 7 -13.61 1.74 20.22
C HIS A 7 -13.58 1.76 18.70
N ARG A 8 -13.83 2.94 18.11
CA ARG A 8 -13.60 3.21 16.71
C ARG A 8 -12.09 3.03 16.59
N ALA A 9 -11.67 1.84 16.16
CA ALA A 9 -10.26 1.54 15.93
C ALA A 9 -9.75 2.70 15.07
N GLU A 10 -8.95 3.57 15.68
CA GLU A 10 -8.33 4.71 15.03
C GLU A 10 -7.55 4.09 13.88
N THR A 11 -8.11 4.17 12.69
CA THR A 11 -7.53 3.48 11.56
C THR A 11 -6.21 4.20 11.32
N PRO A 12 -5.06 3.52 11.47
CA PRO A 12 -3.78 4.19 11.45
C PRO A 12 -3.66 4.98 10.15
N ALA A 13 -3.12 6.19 10.26
CA ALA A 13 -2.95 7.10 9.12
C ALA A 13 -2.06 6.48 8.02
N HIS A 14 -1.18 5.57 8.43
CA HIS A 14 -0.31 4.83 7.53
C HIS A 14 -0.70 3.34 7.56
N PRO A 15 -0.96 2.73 6.38
CA PRO A 15 -1.17 1.29 6.31
C PRO A 15 0.09 0.56 6.78
N ASN A 16 -0.04 -0.67 7.31
CA ASN A 16 1.15 -1.48 7.62
C ASN A 16 1.59 -2.25 6.37
N ARG A 17 0.63 -2.69 5.55
CA ARG A 17 0.89 -3.50 4.35
C ARG A 17 0.06 -3.00 3.19
N LEU A 18 0.65 -3.04 2.00
CA LEU A 18 -0.04 -2.78 0.75
C LEU A 18 0.25 -3.91 -0.22
N TRP A 19 -0.81 -4.49 -0.80
CA TRP A 19 -0.71 -5.55 -1.80
C TRP A 19 -1.17 -5.03 -3.15
N ILE A 20 -0.44 -5.35 -4.21
CA ILE A 20 -0.91 -5.07 -5.55
C ILE A 20 -2.16 -5.90 -5.82
N TRP A 21 -3.24 -5.23 -6.21
CA TRP A 21 -4.50 -5.86 -6.62
C TRP A 21 -4.59 -5.91 -8.13
N GLU A 22 -4.36 -4.75 -8.76
CA GLU A 22 -4.36 -4.59 -10.21
C GLU A 22 -3.13 -3.78 -10.62
N LYS A 23 -2.91 -3.64 -11.93
CA LYS A 23 -1.83 -2.81 -12.45
C LYS A 23 -2.05 -1.35 -12.01
N HIS A 24 -1.18 -0.83 -11.15
CA HIS A 24 -1.31 0.48 -10.49
C HIS A 24 -2.43 0.59 -9.45
N VAL A 25 -2.86 -0.51 -8.83
CA VAL A 25 -3.78 -0.45 -7.70
C VAL A 25 -3.23 -1.28 -6.56
N TYR A 26 -3.02 -0.64 -5.41
CA TYR A 26 -2.66 -1.29 -4.17
C TYR A 26 -3.86 -1.32 -3.22
N LEU A 27 -3.95 -2.36 -2.41
CA LEU A 27 -4.91 -2.45 -1.32
C LEU A 27 -4.19 -2.53 0.01
N ASP A 28 -4.74 -1.84 1.00
CA ASP A 28 -4.31 -2.00 2.39
C ASP A 28 -5.09 -3.11 3.12
N GLU A 29 -4.72 -3.31 4.39
CA GLU A 29 -5.36 -4.24 5.33
C GLU A 29 -6.85 -3.92 5.58
N PHE A 30 -7.27 -2.70 5.29
CA PHE A 30 -8.63 -2.21 5.46
C PHE A 30 -9.41 -2.19 4.13
N ARG A 31 -8.87 -2.80 3.06
CA ARG A 31 -9.43 -2.79 1.70
C ARG A 31 -9.60 -1.39 1.11
N ARG A 32 -8.82 -0.42 1.58
CA ARG A 32 -8.70 0.91 0.97
C ARG A 32 -7.75 0.81 -0.19
N SER A 33 -8.17 1.40 -1.31
CA SER A 33 -7.39 1.44 -2.52
C SER A 33 -6.40 2.60 -2.52
N TRP A 34 -5.22 2.32 -3.05
CA TRP A 34 -4.08 3.21 -3.12
C TRP A 34 -3.50 3.18 -4.52
N LEU A 35 -3.45 4.33 -5.17
CA LEU A 35 -2.89 4.49 -6.50
C LEU A 35 -1.43 4.94 -6.40
N PRO A 36 -0.47 4.18 -6.95
CA PRO A 36 0.92 4.56 -6.98
C PRO A 36 1.18 5.55 -8.12
N VAL A 37 1.75 6.70 -7.77
CA VAL A 37 2.28 7.67 -8.71
C VAL A 37 3.79 7.55 -8.71
N VAL A 38 4.34 6.98 -9.78
CA VAL A 38 5.78 6.78 -9.94
C VAL A 38 6.42 8.07 -10.42
N ILE A 39 7.30 8.63 -9.61
CA ILE A 39 8.09 9.82 -9.91
C ILE A 39 9.53 9.34 -10.15
N LYS A 40 9.88 9.25 -11.43
CA LYS A 40 11.24 8.94 -11.86
C LYS A 40 12.02 10.24 -11.97
N SER A 41 12.90 10.50 -11.00
CA SER A 41 13.90 11.55 -11.10
C SER A 41 15.25 10.89 -11.44
N ASN A 42 16.15 11.62 -12.11
CA ASN A 42 17.39 11.10 -12.72
C ASN A 42 18.25 10.17 -11.85
N GLU A 43 18.12 10.18 -10.53
CA GLU A 43 18.89 9.34 -9.60
C GLU A 43 18.04 8.67 -8.50
N LYS A 44 16.72 8.93 -8.46
CA LYS A 44 15.84 8.44 -7.38
C LYS A 44 14.51 7.95 -7.91
N PHE A 45 14.17 6.74 -7.50
CA PHE A 45 12.85 6.18 -7.71
C PHE A 45 11.97 6.54 -6.52
N GLN A 46 11.02 7.46 -6.72
CA GLN A 46 10.05 7.86 -5.71
C GLN A 46 8.66 7.38 -6.11
N VAL A 47 7.91 6.90 -5.14
CA VAL A 47 6.54 6.43 -5.35
C VAL A 47 5.66 7.13 -4.34
N ILE A 48 4.69 7.90 -4.83
CA ILE A 48 3.67 8.50 -3.98
C ILE A 48 2.42 7.64 -4.09
N LEU A 49 1.97 7.08 -2.97
CA LEU A 49 0.72 6.35 -2.91
C LEU A 49 -0.39 7.33 -2.50
N ARG A 50 -1.40 7.49 -3.37
CA ARG A 50 -2.58 8.30 -3.09
C ARG A 50 -3.74 7.40 -2.76
N GLN A 51 -4.38 7.63 -1.62
CA GLN A 51 -5.62 6.92 -1.29
C GLN A 51 -6.74 7.46 -2.18
N GLU A 52 -7.38 6.58 -2.94
CA GLU A 52 -8.51 6.92 -3.80
C GLU A 52 -9.49 5.76 -3.78
N ASP A 53 -10.78 6.02 -3.64
CA ASP A 53 -11.82 4.98 -3.65
C ASP A 53 -12.10 4.60 -5.11
N VAL A 54 -11.52 3.48 -5.55
CA VAL A 54 -11.70 2.96 -6.90
C VAL A 54 -12.49 1.67 -6.84
N THR A 55 -13.38 1.46 -7.81
CA THR A 55 -14.05 0.18 -8.00
C THR A 55 -13.01 -0.87 -8.39
N LEU A 56 -12.72 -1.77 -7.45
CA LEU A 56 -11.79 -2.87 -7.63
C LEU A 56 -12.37 -3.91 -8.58
N GLY A 57 -11.59 -4.31 -9.58
CA GLY A 57 -11.90 -5.42 -10.47
C GLY A 57 -11.52 -6.77 -9.87
N GLU A 58 -11.31 -7.73 -10.77
CA GLU A 58 -10.76 -9.04 -10.42
C GLU A 58 -9.28 -8.91 -10.03
N ALA A 59 -8.88 -9.60 -8.95
CA ALA A 59 -7.49 -9.59 -8.49
C ALA A 59 -6.57 -10.19 -9.56
N MET A 60 -5.54 -9.43 -9.94
CA MET A 60 -4.53 -9.89 -10.88
C MET A 60 -3.47 -10.74 -10.16
N SER A 61 -3.07 -11.85 -10.77
CA SER A 61 -1.95 -12.66 -10.31
C SER A 61 -0.61 -11.98 -10.62
N PRO A 62 0.45 -12.25 -9.84
CA PRO A 62 1.79 -11.75 -10.11
C PRO A 62 2.24 -11.97 -11.55
N SER A 63 1.97 -13.14 -12.13
CA SER A 63 2.31 -13.49 -13.52
C SER A 63 1.63 -12.60 -14.57
N GLN A 64 0.43 -12.09 -14.28
CA GLN A 64 -0.27 -11.14 -15.15
C GLN A 64 0.27 -9.70 -15.00
N LEU A 65 0.91 -9.40 -13.88
CA LEU A 65 1.45 -8.08 -13.57
C LEU A 65 2.85 -7.86 -14.14
N VAL A 66 3.64 -8.92 -14.37
CA VAL A 66 5.02 -8.80 -14.88
C VAL A 66 5.02 -8.42 -16.37
N PRO A 67 5.81 -7.43 -16.82
CA PRO A 67 6.78 -6.63 -16.07
C PRO A 67 6.17 -5.34 -15.47
N TYR A 68 6.24 -5.21 -14.15
CA TYR A 68 5.84 -4.00 -13.42
C TYR A 68 6.99 -3.45 -12.59
N GLU A 69 7.15 -2.12 -12.60
CA GLU A 69 8.29 -1.44 -11.97
C GLU A 69 8.19 -1.35 -10.44
N LEU A 70 7.00 -1.61 -9.88
CA LEU A 70 6.75 -1.53 -8.44
C LEU A 70 6.66 -2.93 -7.82
N PRO A 71 7.03 -3.07 -6.53
CA PRO A 71 6.93 -4.36 -5.85
C PRO A 71 5.48 -4.79 -5.71
N LEU A 72 5.27 -6.11 -5.71
CA LEU A 72 3.94 -6.69 -5.51
C LEU A 72 3.38 -6.42 -4.11
N MET A 73 4.25 -6.20 -3.14
CA MET A 73 3.87 -5.94 -1.75
C MET A 73 4.80 -4.89 -1.13
N TRP A 74 4.21 -3.92 -0.45
CA TRP A 74 4.90 -3.01 0.45
C TRP A 74 4.60 -3.40 1.89
N GLN A 75 5.63 -3.39 2.73
CA GLN A 75 5.49 -3.61 4.16
C GLN A 75 6.19 -2.49 4.91
N LEU A 76 5.47 -1.89 5.85
CA LEU A 76 5.98 -0.94 6.80
C LEU A 76 6.77 -1.71 7.84
N TYR A 77 8.06 -1.41 7.95
CA TYR A 77 8.88 -1.99 9.00
C TYR A 77 9.00 -0.98 10.14
N PRO A 78 8.48 -1.28 11.34
CA PRO A 78 8.69 -0.44 12.49
C PRO A 78 10.16 -0.59 12.90
N LYS A 79 11.01 0.34 12.46
CA LYS A 79 12.34 0.50 13.03
C LYS A 79 12.36 1.85 13.74
N ASP A 80 12.79 1.83 15.00
CA ASP A 80 12.87 2.97 15.91
C ASP A 80 13.08 4.30 15.19
N SER A 81 12.09 5.18 15.28
CA SER A 81 12.10 6.60 14.93
C SER A 81 11.98 7.05 13.46
N SER A 82 11.83 6.16 12.48
CA SER A 82 11.47 6.60 11.11
C SER A 82 10.70 5.52 10.36
N GLU A 83 9.39 5.71 10.20
CA GLU A 83 8.49 4.87 9.38
C GLU A 83 9.01 4.77 7.93
N THR A 84 9.90 3.80 7.68
CA THR A 84 10.56 3.62 6.40
C THR A 84 9.98 2.40 5.72
N TRP A 85 9.25 2.63 4.63
CA TRP A 85 8.75 1.57 3.77
C TRP A 85 9.91 0.84 3.10
N ARG A 86 9.96 -0.50 3.24
CA ARG A 86 10.91 -1.35 2.49
C ARG A 86 10.16 -2.16 1.44
N THR A 87 10.72 -2.22 0.24
CA THR A 87 10.20 -3.05 -0.85
C THR A 87 10.67 -4.49 -0.65
N CYS A 88 9.75 -5.43 -0.43
CA CYS A 88 10.08 -6.86 -0.47
C CYS A 88 10.16 -7.28 -1.93
N CYS A 89 11.37 -7.33 -2.50
CA CYS A 89 11.59 -8.05 -3.75
C CYS A 89 11.52 -9.54 -3.43
N LEU A 90 10.44 -10.23 -3.81
CA LEU A 90 10.48 -11.68 -3.95
C LEU A 90 11.38 -11.96 -5.15
N ASN A 91 12.56 -12.48 -4.86
CA ASN A 91 13.54 -12.94 -5.82
C ASN A 91 13.22 -14.37 -6.28
#